data_AF-A0A1Q7D5U1-F1
#
_entry.id   AF-A0A1Q7D5U1-F1
#
_cell.length_a   1.000
_cell.length_b   1.000
_cell.length_c   1.000
_cell.angle_alpha   90.00
_cell.angle_beta   90.00
_cell.angle_gamma   90.00
#
_symmetry.space_group_name_H-M   'P 1'
#
loop_
_entity.id
_entity.type
_entity.pdbx_description
1 polymer ?
#
loop_
_entity_poly.entity_id
_entity_poly.type
_entity_poly.pdbx_seq_one_letter_code
_entity_poly.pdbx_strand_id
1 'polypeptide(L)'
;MKLLMWFMGVLLVFGSAYGFVGGSFFPFDQYIGVTGSVAGIAFGTGLLIAGFDPEGNVSWVRALVLYSILEIVYQIADQIALARFDIVAFLIAIIVGGLILWLYPNKAELWMSAGGMKTGGGVKARA
;
A
#
# COMPACT_ATOMS: atom_id res chain seq x y z
N MET A 1 -1.80 -13.97 -6.86
CA MET A 1 -1.54 -13.03 -5.76
C MET A 1 -0.12 -12.49 -5.73
N LYS A 2 0.91 -13.35 -5.71
CA LYS A 2 2.33 -12.95 -5.80
C LYS A 2 2.62 -11.96 -6.94
N LEU A 3 2.18 -12.32 -8.16
CA LEU A 3 2.34 -11.48 -9.35
C LEU A 3 1.65 -10.11 -9.23
N LEU A 4 0.49 -10.04 -8.56
CA LEU A 4 -0.23 -8.79 -8.34
C LEU A 4 0.56 -7.85 -7.43
N MET A 5 1.11 -8.39 -6.33
CA MET A 5 1.93 -7.60 -5.41
C MET A 5 3.23 -7.12 -6.06
N TRP A 6 3.88 -7.98 -6.86
CA TRP A 6 5.05 -7.56 -7.62
C TRP A 6 4.72 -6.48 -8.65
N PHE A 7 3.65 -6.66 -9.41
CA PHE A 7 3.21 -5.69 -10.40
C PHE A 7 2.91 -4.32 -9.76
N MET A 8 2.17 -4.30 -8.64
CA MET A 8 1.90 -3.09 -7.89
C MET A 8 3.17 -2.46 -7.30
N GLY A 9 4.07 -3.29 -6.77
CA GLY A 9 5.34 -2.81 -6.24
C GLY A 9 6.20 -2.13 -7.30
N VAL A 10 6.29 -2.72 -8.50
CA VAL A 10 6.97 -2.12 -9.66
C VAL A 10 6.28 -0.81 -10.05
N LEU A 11 4.97 -0.81 -10.25
CA LEU A 11 4.22 0.40 -10.64
C LEU A 11 4.43 1.55 -9.66
N LEU A 12 4.39 1.28 -8.35
CA LEU A 12 4.56 2.29 -7.32
C LEU A 12 6.00 2.79 -7.22
N VAL A 13 7.00 1.90 -7.30
CA VAL A 13 8.42 2.30 -7.32
C VAL A 13 8.73 3.14 -8.56
N PHE A 14 8.37 2.65 -9.76
CA PHE A 14 8.69 3.36 -11.00
C PHE A 14 7.85 4.63 -11.15
N GLY A 15 6.55 4.60 -10.83
CA GLY A 15 5.69 5.79 -10.84
C GLY A 15 6.22 6.88 -9.90
N SER A 16 6.71 6.48 -8.72
CA SER A 16 7.30 7.40 -7.75
C SER A 16 8.70 7.88 -8.15
N ALA A 17 9.48 7.03 -8.83
CA ALA A 17 10.76 7.40 -9.42
C ALA A 17 10.60 8.38 -10.59
N TYR A 18 9.57 8.22 -11.44
CA TYR A 18 9.25 9.19 -12.49
C TYR A 18 8.82 10.54 -11.92
N GLY A 19 8.06 10.56 -10.83
CA GLY A 19 7.75 11.80 -10.09
C GLY A 19 8.97 12.47 -9.47
N PHE A 20 10.01 11.70 -9.13
CA PHE A 20 11.28 12.18 -8.60
C PHE A 20 12.22 12.73 -9.70
N VAL A 21 12.37 11.98 -10.80
CA VAL A 21 13.25 12.34 -11.93
C VAL A 21 12.64 13.46 -12.79
N GLY A 22 11.31 13.51 -12.90
CA GLY A 22 10.61 14.59 -13.60
C GLY A 22 10.54 15.91 -12.81
N GLY A 23 10.91 15.89 -11.52
CA GLY A 23 10.74 17.01 -10.60
C GLY A 23 11.82 18.08 -10.66
N SER A 24 13.06 17.77 -11.05
CA SER A 24 14.13 18.70 -11.45
C SER A 24 15.44 17.95 -11.70
N PHE A 25 16.24 18.33 -12.71
CA PHE A 25 17.66 17.90 -12.80
C PHE A 25 18.55 18.39 -11.60
N PHE A 26 17.99 19.07 -10.57
CA PHE A 26 18.57 19.51 -9.25
C PHE A 26 17.48 20.24 -8.40
N PRO A 27 17.47 20.34 -7.04
CA PRO A 27 18.24 19.68 -5.98
C PRO A 27 17.35 18.92 -4.96
N PHE A 28 18.01 18.06 -4.19
CA PHE A 28 17.51 16.87 -3.50
C PHE A 28 16.65 17.02 -2.26
N ASP A 29 16.44 18.24 -1.80
CA ASP A 29 15.89 18.49 -0.49
C ASP A 29 15.80 20.00 -0.43
N GLN A 30 14.70 20.57 0.03
CA GLN A 30 14.84 21.85 0.72
C GLN A 30 15.70 21.64 1.97
N TYR A 31 15.18 20.83 2.90
CA TYR A 31 15.59 20.90 4.31
C TYR A 31 15.19 19.66 5.16
N ILE A 32 15.30 18.43 4.62
CA ILE A 32 14.99 17.08 5.17
C ILE A 32 13.57 16.56 4.82
N GLY A 33 13.01 17.01 3.70
CA GLY A 33 11.58 16.94 3.31
C GLY A 33 11.24 15.83 2.30
N VAL A 34 11.14 14.60 2.80
CA VAL A 34 10.75 13.41 2.03
C VAL A 34 9.24 13.17 2.16
N THR A 35 8.44 13.38 1.11
CA THR A 35 6.98 13.13 1.25
C THR A 35 6.29 12.40 0.09
N GLY A 36 6.64 12.65 -1.18
CA GLY A 36 5.99 11.98 -2.32
C GLY A 36 6.74 10.74 -2.85
N SER A 37 7.96 10.95 -3.33
CA SER A 37 8.71 9.94 -4.07
C SER A 37 9.21 8.78 -3.21
N VAL A 38 9.80 9.06 -2.05
CA VAL A 38 10.38 7.99 -1.21
C VAL A 38 9.29 7.17 -0.53
N ALA A 39 8.17 7.78 -0.14
CA ALA A 39 7.04 7.05 0.44
C ALA A 39 6.51 6.01 -0.56
N GLY A 40 6.31 6.41 -1.82
CA GLY A 40 5.88 5.49 -2.87
C GLY A 40 6.94 4.46 -3.26
N ILE A 41 8.23 4.81 -3.26
CA ILE A 41 9.33 3.85 -3.48
C ILE A 41 9.41 2.84 -2.32
N ALA A 42 9.34 3.30 -1.07
CA ALA A 42 9.40 2.44 0.12
C ALA A 42 8.17 1.53 0.20
N PHE A 43 6.98 2.08 -0.03
CA PHE A 43 5.74 1.32 -0.08
C PHE A 43 5.77 0.29 -1.22
N GLY A 44 6.15 0.69 -2.43
CA GLY A 44 6.29 -0.21 -3.57
C GLY A 44 7.35 -1.29 -3.35
N THR A 45 8.49 -0.97 -2.73
CA THR A 45 9.53 -1.94 -2.37
C THR A 45 9.01 -2.94 -1.34
N GLY A 46 8.24 -2.49 -0.34
CA GLY A 46 7.59 -3.37 0.62
C GLY A 46 6.62 -4.34 -0.03
N LEU A 47 5.85 -3.91 -1.03
CA LEU A 47 4.99 -4.78 -1.83
C LEU A 47 5.77 -5.78 -2.68
N LEU A 48 6.92 -5.37 -3.25
CA LEU A 48 7.82 -6.28 -3.98
C LEU A 48 8.31 -7.42 -3.08
N ILE A 49 8.76 -7.08 -1.87
CA ILE A 49 9.25 -8.05 -0.89
C ILE A 49 8.10 -8.95 -0.42
N ALA A 50 6.95 -8.37 -0.09
CA ALA A 50 5.79 -9.14 0.35
C ALA A 50 5.23 -10.07 -0.74
N GLY A 51 5.47 -9.79 -2.03
CA GLY A 51 5.06 -10.65 -3.13
C GLY A 51 5.69 -12.05 -3.13
N PHE A 52 6.84 -12.25 -2.46
CA PHE A 52 7.44 -13.58 -2.31
C PHE A 52 6.58 -14.53 -1.46
N ASP A 53 6.01 -14.00 -0.37
CA ASP A 53 5.11 -14.71 0.52
C ASP A 53 3.99 -13.77 1.03
N PRO A 54 2.89 -13.62 0.28
CA PRO A 54 1.80 -12.71 0.64
C PRO A 54 1.04 -13.11 1.91
N GLU A 55 0.94 -14.42 2.17
CA GLU A 55 0.21 -14.96 3.32
C GLU A 55 1.02 -14.84 4.61
N GLY A 56 2.36 -14.96 4.53
CA GLY A 56 3.24 -14.61 5.65
C GLY A 56 3.34 -13.11 5.93
N ASN A 57 3.01 -12.26 4.95
CA ASN A 57 3.14 -10.80 5.01
C ASN A 57 1.80 -10.06 4.89
N VAL A 58 0.81 -10.49 5.68
CA VAL A 58 -0.57 -9.95 5.65
C VAL A 58 -0.62 -8.43 5.86
N SER A 59 0.31 -7.85 6.63
CA SER A 59 0.38 -6.40 6.86
C SER A 59 0.53 -5.61 5.55
N TRP A 60 1.34 -6.10 4.61
CA TRP A 60 1.53 -5.49 3.30
C TRP A 60 0.33 -5.68 2.39
N VAL A 61 -0.34 -6.84 2.47
CA VAL A 61 -1.60 -7.06 1.74
C VAL A 61 -2.69 -6.11 2.25
N ARG A 62 -2.80 -5.92 3.57
CA ARG A 62 -3.71 -4.95 4.19
C ARG A 62 -3.38 -3.52 3.78
N ALA A 63 -2.09 -3.18 3.75
CA ALA A 63 -1.66 -1.86 3.32
C ALA A 63 -2.00 -1.61 1.84
N LEU A 64 -1.92 -2.63 0.98
CA LEU A 64 -2.35 -2.53 -0.42
C LEU A 64 -3.88 -2.38 -0.56
N VAL A 65 -4.66 -3.06 0.27
CA VAL A 65 -6.13 -2.85 0.35
C VAL A 65 -6.43 -1.43 0.77
N LEU A 66 -5.79 -0.95 1.83
CA LEU A 66 -5.97 0.42 2.33
C LEU A 66 -5.57 1.45 1.27
N TYR A 67 -4.43 1.26 0.59
CA TYR A 67 -4.00 2.10 -0.52
C TYR A 67 -5.07 2.18 -1.62
N SER A 68 -5.64 1.03 -2.02
CA SER A 68 -6.68 0.98 -3.07
C SER A 68 -7.95 1.75 -2.66
N ILE A 69 -8.35 1.66 -1.39
CA ILE A 69 -9.50 2.42 -0.86
C ILE A 69 -9.19 3.92 -0.82
N LEU A 70 -8.01 4.29 -0.31
CA LEU A 70 -7.59 5.68 -0.20
C LEU A 70 -7.47 6.34 -1.56
N GLU A 71 -6.96 5.64 -2.57
CA GLU A 71 -6.86 6.14 -3.94
C GLU A 71 -8.24 6.45 -4.52
N ILE A 72 -9.21 5.54 -4.35
CA ILE A 72 -10.60 5.77 -4.78
C ILE A 72 -11.20 7.02 -4.11
N VAL A 73 -11.02 7.13 -2.79
CA VAL A 73 -11.52 8.29 -2.01
C VAL A 73 -10.83 9.57 -2.45
N TYR A 74 -9.51 9.52 -2.66
CA TYR A 74 -8.71 10.65 -3.12
C TYR A 74 -9.21 11.16 -4.47
N GLN A 75 -9.44 10.28 -5.45
CA GLN A 75 -9.92 10.69 -6.78
C GLN A 75 -11.33 11.28 -6.75
N ILE A 76 -12.20 10.77 -5.87
CA ILE A 76 -13.53 11.37 -5.68
C ILE A 76 -13.41 12.76 -5.04
N ALA A 77 -12.55 12.91 -4.03
CA ALA A 77 -12.32 14.18 -3.36
C ALA A 77 -11.68 15.21 -4.31
N ASP A 78 -10.70 14.81 -5.11
CA ASP A 78 -10.02 15.68 -6.08
C ASP A 78 -10.97 16.13 -7.20
N GLN A 79 -11.86 15.24 -7.65
CA GLN A 79 -12.89 15.59 -8.63
C GLN A 79 -13.89 16.61 -8.07
N ILE A 80 -14.27 16.50 -6.79
CA ILE A 80 -15.21 17.44 -6.15
C ILE A 80 -14.52 18.77 -5.82
N ALA A 81 -13.28 18.73 -5.31
CA ALA A 81 -12.58 19.90 -4.80
C ALA A 81 -11.89 20.72 -5.90
N LEU A 82 -11.26 20.05 -6.88
CA LEU A 82 -10.41 20.67 -7.89
C LEU A 82 -10.85 20.39 -9.34
N ALA A 83 -11.94 19.64 -9.55
CA ALA A 83 -12.40 19.19 -10.86
C ALA A 83 -11.31 18.44 -11.65
N ARG A 84 -10.44 17.73 -10.93
CA ARG A 84 -9.38 16.90 -11.47
C ARG A 84 -9.71 15.43 -11.18
N PHE A 85 -9.57 14.59 -12.20
CA PHE A 85 -9.83 13.16 -12.07
C PHE A 85 -8.94 12.37 -13.01
N ASP A 86 -8.12 11.50 -12.43
CA ASP A 86 -7.36 10.52 -13.19
C ASP A 86 -8.11 9.18 -13.18
N ILE A 87 -8.81 8.94 -14.29
CA ILE A 87 -9.58 7.71 -14.54
C ILE A 87 -8.71 6.46 -14.53
N VAL A 88 -7.43 6.57 -14.92
CA VAL A 88 -6.52 5.41 -15.00
C VAL A 88 -6.16 4.96 -13.59
N ALA A 89 -5.74 5.89 -12.73
CA ALA A 89 -5.44 5.61 -11.33
C ALA A 89 -6.66 5.04 -10.59
N PHE A 90 -7.84 5.61 -10.83
CA PHE A 90 -9.11 5.14 -10.27
C PHE A 90 -9.45 3.70 -10.67
N LEU A 91 -9.34 3.37 -11.97
CA LEU A 91 -9.60 2.02 -12.47
C LEU A 91 -8.59 1.00 -11.92
N ILE A 92 -7.31 1.36 -11.84
CA ILE A 92 -6.28 0.51 -11.25
C ILE A 92 -6.64 0.19 -9.79
N ALA A 93 -7.02 1.20 -9.00
CA ALA A 93 -7.39 1.00 -7.60
C ALA A 93 -8.58 0.05 -7.43
N ILE A 94 -9.63 0.18 -8.26
CA ILE A 94 -10.78 -0.71 -8.24
C ILE A 94 -10.39 -2.15 -8.62
N ILE A 95 -9.64 -2.30 -9.72
CA ILE A 95 -9.23 -3.62 -10.22
C ILE A 95 -8.35 -4.32 -9.19
N VAL A 96 -7.36 -3.61 -8.63
CA VAL A 96 -6.41 -4.16 -7.65
C VAL A 96 -7.14 -4.51 -6.35
N GLY A 97 -7.96 -3.61 -5.82
CA GLY A 97 -8.78 -3.88 -4.64
C GLY A 97 -9.69 -5.10 -4.84
N GLY A 98 -10.37 -5.20 -5.99
CA GLY A 98 -11.21 -6.34 -6.34
C GLY A 98 -10.43 -7.65 -6.48
N LEU A 99 -9.27 -7.60 -7.16
CA LEU A 99 -8.40 -8.76 -7.32
C LEU A 99 -7.84 -9.26 -5.99
N ILE A 100 -7.54 -8.37 -5.04
CA ILE A 100 -7.09 -8.79 -3.71
C ILE A 100 -8.20 -9.56 -2.98
N LEU A 101 -9.42 -9.02 -2.97
CA LEU A 101 -10.57 -9.67 -2.32
C LEU A 101 -10.96 -11.00 -2.98
N TRP A 102 -10.63 -11.17 -4.26
CA TRP A 102 -10.89 -12.39 -5.00
C TRP A 102 -9.80 -13.45 -4.83
N LEU A 103 -8.52 -13.05 -4.97
CA LEU A 103 -7.38 -13.96 -4.98
C LEU A 103 -6.85 -14.32 -3.58
N TYR A 104 -7.14 -13.52 -2.56
CA TYR A 104 -6.66 -13.79 -1.21
C TYR A 104 -7.49 -14.91 -0.56
N PRO A 105 -6.88 -16.05 -0.16
CA PRO A 105 -7.62 -17.20 0.32
C PRO A 105 -8.31 -16.93 1.66
N ASN A 106 -7.63 -16.25 2.59
CA ASN A 106 -8.12 -15.97 3.94
C ASN A 106 -8.68 -14.55 4.09
N LYS A 107 -9.85 -14.29 3.51
CA LYS A 107 -10.46 -12.94 3.50
C LYS A 107 -10.67 -12.36 4.91
N ALA A 108 -10.92 -13.21 5.91
CA ALA A 108 -11.08 -12.78 7.30
C ALA A 108 -9.82 -12.14 7.88
N GLU A 109 -8.62 -12.53 7.42
CA GLU A 109 -7.35 -11.95 7.87
C GLU A 109 -7.10 -10.57 7.28
N LEU A 110 -7.73 -10.20 6.16
CA LEU A 110 -7.58 -8.87 5.58
C LEU A 110 -8.22 -7.80 6.45
N TRP A 111 -9.26 -8.18 7.18
CA TRP A 111 -9.89 -7.35 8.17
C TRP A 111 -9.21 -7.61 9.51
N MET A 112 -9.01 -6.59 10.33
CA MET A 112 -8.53 -6.85 11.69
C MET A 112 -9.63 -7.64 12.41
N SER A 113 -9.46 -8.96 12.56
CA SER A 113 -10.15 -9.65 13.64
C SER A 113 -9.71 -8.96 14.92
N ALA A 114 -10.64 -8.25 15.56
CA ALA A 114 -10.53 -7.74 16.91
C ALA A 114 -10.50 -8.91 17.92
N GLY A 115 -9.54 -9.81 17.78
CA GLY A 115 -9.49 -11.08 18.48
C GLY A 115 -8.06 -11.50 18.69
N GLY A 116 -7.54 -11.22 19.88
CA GLY A 116 -6.29 -11.80 20.36
C GLY A 116 -5.16 -10.81 20.55
N MET A 117 -5.37 -9.77 21.35
CA MET A 117 -4.32 -9.41 22.29
C MET A 117 -4.03 -10.68 23.09
N LYS A 118 -2.96 -11.41 22.72
CA LYS A 118 -2.38 -12.39 23.63
C LYS A 118 -1.76 -11.57 24.76
N THR A 119 -2.61 -11.20 25.72
CA THR A 119 -2.18 -10.72 27.03
C THR A 119 -1.17 -11.73 27.52
N GLY A 120 0.06 -11.24 27.73
CA GLY A 120 1.22 -12.04 28.03
C GLY A 120 0.92 -13.12 29.04
N GLY A 121 1.35 -14.35 28.72
CA GLY A 121 1.24 -15.49 29.59
C GLY A 121 1.68 -15.15 31.01
N GLY A 122 0.86 -15.56 31.96
CA GLY A 122 1.03 -15.24 33.36
C GLY A 122 2.44 -15.47 33.85
N VAL A 123 2.98 -14.45 34.51
CA VAL A 123 4.06 -14.60 35.47
C VAL A 123 3.52 -15.50 36.58
N LYS A 124 3.75 -16.81 36.47
CA LYS A 124 3.72 -17.70 37.63
C LYS A 124 4.86 -17.26 38.54
N ALA A 125 4.53 -16.47 39.56
CA ALA A 125 5.41 -16.29 40.71
C ALA A 125 5.77 -17.69 41.24
N ARG A 126 7.04 -18.05 41.10
CA ARG A 126 7.61 -19.27 41.66
C ARG A 126 8.03 -18.97 43.10
N ALA A 127 7.58 -19.87 43.98
CA ALA A 127 8.11 -20.27 45.29
C ALA A 127 8.41 -19.17 46.30
#